data_AF-E4XDL0-F1
#
_entry.id   AF-E4XDL0-F1
#
_cell.length_a   1.000
_cell.length_b   1.000
_cell.length_c   1.000
_cell.angle_alpha   90.00
_cell.angle_beta   90.00
_cell.angle_gamma   90.00
#
_symmetry.space_group_name_H-M   'P 1'
#
loop_
_entity.id
_entity.type
_entity.pdbx_description
1 polymer ?
#
loop_
_entity_poly.entity_id
_entity_poly.type
_entity_poly.pdbx_seq_one_letter_code
_entity_poly.pdbx_strand_id
1 'polypeptide(L)'
;MLFVFIISSTFALSSINALKKSNCTWADAENRVSWKETGRVNHCQTCRCIDIQDSIYLDCQSALRPTAWPAECIPKQKGCRTILVERKNPRKRCPVLAFTSYRHLLWVADRPKTTPDYTHYEQQQFEGSATEVVF
;
A
#
# COMPACT_ATOMS: atom_id res chain seq x y z
N MET A 1 -39.96 -36.89 -5.70
CA MET A 1 -38.50 -36.94 -5.96
C MET A 1 -38.00 -35.50 -5.97
N LEU A 2 -37.25 -35.09 -4.94
CA LEU A 2 -36.67 -33.75 -4.81
C LEU A 2 -35.15 -33.90 -4.91
N PHE A 3 -34.53 -33.27 -5.90
CA PHE A 3 -33.07 -33.22 -6.05
C PHE A 3 -32.54 -31.98 -5.35
N VAL A 4 -31.75 -32.16 -4.30
CA VAL A 4 -31.01 -31.09 -3.63
C VAL A 4 -29.68 -30.94 -4.36
N PHE A 5 -29.51 -29.82 -5.07
CA PHE A 5 -28.23 -29.44 -5.66
C PHE A 5 -27.42 -28.64 -4.64
N ILE A 6 -26.39 -29.27 -4.06
CA ILE A 6 -25.38 -28.57 -3.25
C ILE A 6 -24.39 -27.94 -4.23
N ILE A 7 -24.51 -26.62 -4.43
CA ILE A 7 -23.54 -25.85 -5.21
C ILE A 7 -22.35 -25.58 -4.29
N SER A 8 -21.33 -26.44 -4.37
CA SER A 8 -20.04 -26.20 -3.73
C SER A 8 -19.31 -25.07 -4.46
N SER A 9 -19.41 -23.86 -3.93
CA SER A 9 -18.64 -22.70 -4.38
C SER A 9 -17.17 -22.89 -4.01
N THR A 10 -16.38 -23.51 -4.89
CA THR A 10 -14.92 -23.45 -4.80
C THR A 10 -14.49 -22.00 -5.04
N PHE A 11 -14.18 -21.29 -3.97
CA PHE A 11 -13.45 -20.03 -4.04
C PHE A 11 -12.06 -20.33 -4.60
N ALA A 12 -11.85 -20.02 -5.88
CA ALA A 12 -10.53 -19.96 -6.46
C ALA A 12 -9.78 -18.80 -5.79
N LEU A 13 -8.94 -19.13 -4.80
CA LEU A 13 -7.87 -18.25 -4.31
C LEU A 13 -6.94 -17.99 -5.49
N SER A 14 -7.23 -16.94 -6.26
CA SER A 14 -6.30 -16.42 -7.26
C SER A 14 -4.99 -16.13 -6.54
N SER A 15 -3.91 -16.80 -6.93
CA SER A 15 -2.58 -16.53 -6.39
C SER A 15 -2.31 -15.04 -6.50
N ILE A 16 -2.23 -14.36 -5.36
CA ILE A 16 -1.92 -12.93 -5.30
C ILE A 16 -0.44 -12.82 -5.66
N ASN A 17 -0.14 -12.77 -6.95
CA ASN A 17 1.21 -12.51 -7.40
C ASN A 17 1.56 -11.10 -6.93
N ALA A 18 2.66 -11.00 -6.18
CA ALA A 18 3.32 -9.75 -5.85
C ALA A 18 3.31 -8.82 -7.08
N LEU A 19 2.98 -7.54 -6.90
CA LEU A 19 3.07 -6.55 -7.96
C LEU A 19 4.55 -6.44 -8.38
N LYS A 20 4.95 -7.26 -9.36
CA LYS A 20 6.31 -7.53 -9.83
C LYS A 20 7.09 -6.29 -10.35
N LYS A 21 6.51 -5.09 -10.24
CA LYS A 21 7.01 -3.84 -10.77
C LYS A 21 7.60 -2.90 -9.71
N SER A 22 7.49 -3.20 -8.42
CA SER A 22 8.10 -2.38 -7.37
C SER A 22 9.56 -2.75 -7.13
N ASN A 23 10.47 -1.76 -7.11
CA ASN A 23 11.88 -1.91 -6.73
C ASN A 23 12.09 -2.18 -5.23
N CYS A 24 11.13 -2.81 -4.55
CA CYS A 24 11.06 -2.85 -3.11
C CYS A 24 11.51 -4.21 -2.58
N THR A 25 12.58 -4.24 -1.79
CA THR A 25 13.15 -5.46 -1.20
C THR A 25 13.14 -5.44 0.33
N TRP A 26 13.22 -6.61 0.96
CA TRP A 26 13.33 -6.74 2.42
C TRP A 26 14.53 -5.96 2.99
N ALA A 27 15.66 -6.00 2.28
CA ALA A 27 16.84 -5.22 2.65
C ALA A 27 16.56 -3.71 2.61
N ASP A 28 15.78 -3.21 1.65
CA ASP A 28 15.42 -1.79 1.60
C ASP A 28 14.51 -1.38 2.77
N ALA A 29 13.59 -2.27 3.18
CA ALA A 29 12.73 -2.04 4.33
C ALA A 29 13.51 -2.02 5.64
N GLU A 30 14.42 -2.98 5.85
CA GLU A 30 15.29 -3.07 7.03
C GLU A 30 16.22 -1.87 7.16
N ASN A 31 16.84 -1.48 6.05
CA ASN A 31 17.76 -0.33 5.99
C ASN A 31 17.04 1.02 5.90
N ARG A 32 15.69 1.03 5.92
CA ARG A 32 14.84 2.23 5.83
C ARG A 32 15.21 3.12 4.64
N VAL A 33 15.54 2.49 3.52
CA VAL A 33 15.98 3.20 2.30
C VAL A 33 14.80 3.99 1.75
N SER A 34 15.05 5.27 1.47
CA SER A 34 14.09 6.14 0.78
C SER A 34 14.73 6.71 -0.47
N TRP A 35 13.97 6.73 -1.57
CA TRP A 35 14.42 7.31 -2.83
C TRP A 35 13.39 8.29 -3.37
N LYS A 36 13.87 9.19 -4.24
CA LYS A 36 13.02 10.09 -4.99
C LYS A 36 12.78 9.46 -6.35
N GLU A 37 11.53 9.22 -6.69
CA GLU A 37 11.19 8.95 -8.07
C GLU A 37 11.06 10.27 -8.81
N THR A 38 11.79 10.38 -9.92
CA THR A 38 11.76 11.54 -10.82
C THR A 38 11.54 11.01 -12.24
N GLY A 39 10.36 10.44 -12.48
CA GLY A 39 10.01 9.88 -13.79
C GLY A 39 9.67 10.95 -14.84
N ARG A 40 9.05 12.07 -14.43
CA ARG A 40 8.77 13.29 -15.23
C ARG A 40 8.60 14.50 -14.28
N VAL A 41 8.54 15.72 -14.83
CA VAL A 41 8.36 16.99 -14.09
C VAL A 41 7.17 16.99 -13.10
N ASN A 42 6.17 16.12 -13.32
CA ASN A 42 4.97 15.99 -12.49
C ASN A 42 4.94 14.78 -11.55
N HIS A 43 5.96 13.91 -11.59
CA HIS A 43 6.04 12.67 -10.79
C HIS A 43 7.09 12.81 -9.69
N CYS A 44 7.00 13.87 -8.91
CA CYS A 44 7.84 14.06 -7.74
C CYS A 44 7.20 13.38 -6.54
N GLN A 45 7.69 12.19 -6.22
CA GLN A 45 7.32 11.46 -5.02
C GLN A 45 8.55 10.90 -4.32
N THR A 46 8.46 10.82 -3.00
CA THR A 46 9.43 10.09 -2.18
C THR A 46 8.81 8.75 -1.85
N CYS A 47 9.51 7.68 -2.16
CA CYS A 47 9.09 6.31 -1.89
C CYS A 47 10.06 5.66 -0.91
N ARG A 48 9.55 4.73 -0.13
CA ARG A 48 10.33 3.86 0.75
C ARG A 48 9.66 2.51 0.90
N CYS A 49 10.45 1.52 1.23
CA CYS A 49 9.96 0.22 1.65
C CYS A 49 9.71 0.23 3.15
N ILE A 50 8.57 -0.33 3.58
CA ILE A 50 8.26 -0.52 5.00
C ILE A 50 7.77 -1.94 5.24
N ASP A 51 8.13 -2.48 6.40
CA ASP A 51 7.64 -3.77 6.89
C ASP A 51 6.50 -3.52 7.89
N ILE A 52 5.34 -4.11 7.62
CA ILE A 52 4.18 -4.09 8.50
C ILE A 52 3.65 -5.53 8.58
N GLN A 53 3.68 -6.12 9.78
CA GLN A 53 3.11 -7.45 10.06
C GLN A 53 3.60 -8.54 9.10
N ASP A 54 4.92 -8.68 8.97
CA ASP A 54 5.57 -9.65 8.08
C ASP A 54 5.16 -9.49 6.61
N SER A 55 4.80 -8.28 6.21
CA SER A 55 4.49 -7.92 4.83
C SER A 55 5.25 -6.66 4.44
N ILE A 56 5.87 -6.66 3.28
CA ILE A 56 6.54 -5.48 2.74
C ILE A 56 5.59 -4.65 1.89
N TYR A 57 5.59 -3.35 2.16
CA TYR A 57 4.80 -2.37 1.43
C TYR A 57 5.71 -1.29 0.84
N LEU A 58 5.35 -0.84 -0.36
CA LEU A 58 5.87 0.37 -0.96
C LEU A 58 5.02 1.56 -0.50
N ASP A 59 5.63 2.43 0.31
CA ASP A 59 5.03 3.65 0.86
C ASP A 59 5.56 4.86 0.08
N CYS A 60 4.72 5.48 -0.72
CA CYS A 60 5.08 6.62 -1.55
C CYS A 60 4.23 7.85 -1.20
N GLN A 61 4.88 9.00 -1.06
CA GLN A 61 4.26 10.28 -0.79
C GLN A 61 4.64 11.30 -1.87
N SER A 62 3.64 11.97 -2.45
CA SER A 62 3.86 13.06 -3.39
C SER A 62 4.42 14.30 -2.70
N ALA A 63 5.11 15.15 -3.45
CA ALA A 63 5.45 16.49 -2.97
C ALA A 63 4.18 17.29 -2.57
N LEU A 64 4.32 18.15 -1.56
CA LEU A 64 3.24 19.04 -1.12
C LEU A 64 2.83 20.00 -2.24
N ARG A 65 1.53 20.06 -2.50
CA ARG A 65 0.91 20.97 -3.46
C ARG A 65 0.05 21.98 -2.71
N PRO A 66 0.26 23.29 -2.91
CA PRO A 66 -0.69 24.30 -2.44
C PRO A 66 -2.09 23.97 -2.95
N THR A 67 -3.10 24.16 -2.12
CA THR A 67 -4.52 24.01 -2.48
C THR A 67 -5.37 25.25 -2.20
N ALA A 68 -4.90 26.15 -1.33
CA ALA A 68 -5.57 27.40 -1.05
C ALA A 68 -4.55 28.55 -0.91
N TRP A 69 -4.88 29.70 -1.49
CA TRP A 69 -4.05 30.91 -1.46
C TRP A 69 -4.87 32.17 -1.79
N PRO A 70 -4.36 33.37 -1.45
CA PRO A 70 -5.01 34.64 -1.80
C PRO A 70 -5.16 34.83 -3.31
N ALA A 71 -6.22 35.51 -3.75
CA ALA A 71 -6.60 35.60 -5.18
C ALA A 71 -5.54 36.29 -6.06
N GLU A 72 -4.73 37.18 -5.48
CA GLU A 72 -3.64 37.89 -6.11
C GLU A 72 -2.39 37.02 -6.37
N CYS A 73 -2.39 35.79 -5.89
CA CYS A 73 -1.27 34.87 -5.97
C CYS A 73 -1.48 33.79 -7.03
N ILE A 74 -0.39 33.34 -7.66
CA ILE A 74 -0.39 32.28 -8.67
C ILE A 74 0.64 31.19 -8.34
N PRO A 75 0.33 29.92 -8.60
CA PRO A 75 1.27 28.82 -8.44
C PRO A 75 2.33 28.85 -9.53
N LYS A 76 3.59 28.70 -9.14
CA LYS A 76 4.74 28.57 -10.03
C LYS A 76 5.53 27.32 -9.66
N GLN A 77 5.74 26.44 -10.64
CA GLN A 77 6.57 25.26 -10.48
C GLN A 77 8.05 25.64 -10.36
N LYS A 78 8.74 25.05 -9.38
CA LYS A 78 10.19 25.15 -9.18
C LYS A 78 10.73 23.77 -8.83
N GLY A 79 11.12 23.03 -9.86
CA GLY A 79 11.45 21.60 -9.73
C GLY A 79 10.24 20.84 -9.17
N CYS A 80 10.46 20.03 -8.14
CA CYS A 80 9.41 19.23 -7.50
C CYS A 80 8.47 20.00 -6.56
N ARG A 81 8.66 21.31 -6.38
CA ARG A 81 7.85 22.12 -5.46
C ARG A 81 7.05 23.14 -6.24
N THR A 82 5.83 23.42 -5.76
CA THR A 82 5.05 24.56 -6.23
C THR A 82 5.18 25.68 -5.22
N ILE A 83 5.68 26.83 -5.66
CA ILE A 83 5.73 28.06 -4.85
C ILE A 83 4.61 28.99 -5.30
N LEU A 84 4.11 29.83 -4.38
CA LEU A 84 3.16 30.88 -4.72
C LEU A 84 3.88 32.22 -4.82
N VAL A 85 3.59 32.95 -5.89
CA VAL A 85 4.13 34.28 -6.15
C VAL A 85 3.01 35.24 -6.48
N GLU A 86 3.21 36.54 -6.26
CA GLU A 86 2.23 37.54 -6.64
C GLU A 86 2.08 37.59 -8.17
N ARG A 87 0.84 37.70 -8.64
CA ARG A 87 0.52 37.83 -10.06
C ARG A 87 1.16 39.09 -10.67
N LYS A 88 1.15 40.21 -9.93
CA LYS A 88 1.72 41.49 -10.36
C LYS A 88 3.24 41.55 -10.24
N ASN A 89 3.82 40.83 -9.28
CA ASN A 89 5.26 40.78 -9.06
C ASN A 89 5.74 39.34 -8.79
N PRO A 90 6.15 38.59 -9.83
CA PRO A 90 6.60 37.21 -9.70
C PRO A 90 7.86 37.01 -8.84
N ARG A 91 8.54 38.09 -8.41
CA ARG A 91 9.68 38.03 -7.49
C ARG A 91 9.24 37.99 -6.03
N LYS A 92 8.02 38.44 -5.71
CA LYS A 92 7.47 38.43 -4.36
C LYS A 92 6.73 37.12 -4.08
N ARG A 93 7.06 36.46 -2.97
CA ARG A 93 6.39 35.23 -2.53
C ARG A 93 5.09 35.55 -1.83
N CYS A 94 4.11 34.70 -2.04
CA CYS A 94 2.83 34.72 -1.34
C CYS A 94 2.77 33.69 -0.21
N PRO A 95 1.94 33.92 0.82
CA PRO A 95 1.62 32.89 1.79
C PRO A 95 0.81 31.76 1.14
N VAL A 96 0.95 30.56 1.69
CA VAL A 96 0.12 29.41 1.36
C VAL A 96 -0.83 29.17 2.52
N LEU A 97 -2.13 29.04 2.24
CA LEU A 97 -3.14 28.86 3.28
C LEU A 97 -3.38 27.37 3.59
N ALA A 98 -3.24 26.50 2.58
CA ALA A 98 -3.36 25.06 2.75
C ALA A 98 -2.49 24.29 1.74
N PHE A 99 -2.10 23.09 2.14
CA PHE A 99 -1.36 22.13 1.31
C PHE A 99 -2.11 20.79 1.25
N THR A 100 -1.87 20.04 0.18
CA THR A 100 -2.23 18.63 0.07
C THR A 100 -1.03 17.80 -0.36
N SER A 101 -1.01 16.54 0.03
CA SER A 101 -0.13 15.51 -0.54
C SER A 101 -0.91 14.23 -0.68
N TYR A 102 -0.64 13.48 -1.74
CA TYR A 102 -1.16 12.13 -1.91
C TYR A 102 -0.15 11.15 -1.33
N ARG A 103 -0.65 10.19 -0.55
CA ARG A 103 0.15 9.07 -0.05
C ARG A 103 -0.56 7.78 -0.45
N HIS A 104 0.20 6.83 -0.97
CA HIS A 104 -0.30 5.50 -1.28
C HIS A 104 0.61 4.45 -0.67
N LEU A 105 -0.02 3.38 -0.22
CA LEU A 105 0.62 2.22 0.34
C LEU A 105 0.27 1.02 -0.53
N LEU A 106 1.26 0.45 -1.20
CA LEU A 106 1.08 -0.70 -2.07
C LEU A 106 1.69 -1.92 -1.42
N TRP A 107 0.89 -2.96 -1.23
CA TRP A 107 1.41 -4.26 -0.81
C TRP A 107 2.30 -4.83 -1.91
N VAL A 108 3.47 -5.34 -1.52
CA VAL A 108 4.45 -5.92 -2.44
C VAL A 108 4.51 -7.43 -2.26
N ALA A 109 4.80 -7.91 -1.05
CA ALA A 109 4.93 -9.34 -0.76
C ALA A 109 4.87 -9.62 0.75
N ASP A 110 4.49 -10.85 1.10
CA ASP A 110 4.61 -11.35 2.47
C ASP A 110 6.01 -11.93 2.70
N ARG A 111 6.48 -11.91 3.96
CA ARG A 111 7.76 -12.50 4.33
C ARG A 111 7.66 -14.00 4.09
N PRO A 112 8.64 -14.61 3.41
CA PRO A 112 8.64 -16.05 3.26
C PRO A 112 8.68 -16.68 4.65
N LYS A 113 7.62 -17.40 5.03
CA LYS A 113 7.61 -18.18 6.26
C LYS A 113 8.65 -19.28 6.11
N THR A 114 9.76 -19.18 6.82
CA THR A 114 10.67 -20.30 7.02
C THR A 114 9.97 -21.34 7.89
N THR A 115 9.38 -22.34 7.26
CA THR A 115 9.02 -23.58 7.94
C THR A 115 9.43 -24.74 7.06
N PRO A 116 10.30 -25.66 7.52
CA PRO A 116 10.11 -27.05 7.17
C PRO A 116 8.92 -27.53 8.02
N ASP A 117 7.71 -27.50 7.46
CA ASP A 117 6.53 -28.07 8.12
C ASP A 117 6.54 -29.59 7.91
N TYR A 118 7.27 -30.31 8.77
CA TYR A 118 7.02 -31.72 9.05
C TYR A 118 6.12 -31.81 10.28
N THR A 119 4.86 -31.37 10.16
CA THR A 119 3.85 -31.74 11.15
C THR A 119 3.42 -33.19 10.90
N HIS A 120 4.00 -34.03 11.73
CA HIS A 120 3.55 -35.34 12.17
C HIS A 120 2.01 -35.50 12.06
N TYR A 121 1.56 -36.32 11.12
CA TYR A 121 0.19 -36.85 11.10
C TYR A 121 0.07 -37.90 12.20
N GLU A 122 -0.22 -37.47 13.42
CA GLU A 122 -0.78 -38.37 14.43
C GLU A 122 -2.31 -38.37 14.25
N GLN A 123 -2.82 -39.47 13.71
CA GLN A 123 -4.26 -39.73 13.57
C GLN A 123 -4.91 -39.70 14.96
N GLN A 124 -5.55 -38.58 15.34
CA GLN A 124 -6.52 -38.60 16.42
C GLN A 124 -7.83 -39.19 15.88
N GLN A 125 -8.00 -40.48 16.14
CA GLN A 125 -9.21 -41.25 15.97
C GLN A 125 -10.28 -40.69 16.92
N PHE A 126 -11.23 -39.90 16.40
CA PHE A 126 -12.40 -39.46 17.16
C PHE A 126 -13.42 -40.60 17.21
N GLU A 127 -13.46 -41.34 18.32
CA GLU A 127 -14.64 -42.13 18.71
C GLU A 127 -15.67 -41.18 19.34
N GLY A 128 -16.57 -40.64 18.51
CA GLY A 128 -17.73 -39.89 18.98
C GLY A 128 -18.92 -40.82 19.21
N SER A 129 -19.25 -41.08 20.48
CA SER A 129 -20.52 -41.70 20.89
C SER A 129 -21.65 -40.69 20.79
N ALA A 130 -22.72 -41.04 20.07
CA ALA A 130 -23.93 -40.25 19.97
C ALA A 130 -24.90 -40.63 21.11
N THR A 131 -25.34 -39.65 21.89
CA THR A 131 -26.55 -39.78 22.72
C THR A 131 -27.56 -38.72 22.32
N GLU A 132 -28.68 -39.24 21.83
CA GLU A 132 -29.92 -38.58 21.49
C GLU A 132 -30.54 -37.93 22.74
N VAL A 133 -31.03 -36.69 22.64
CA VAL A 133 -31.96 -36.11 23.61
C VAL A 133 -33.27 -35.87 22.89
N VAL A 134 -34.26 -36.69 23.23
CA VAL A 134 -35.66 -36.61 22.77
C VAL A 134 -36.40 -35.60 23.64
N PHE A 135 -37.17 -34.69 23.02
CA PHE A 135 -38.21 -33.90 23.69
C PHE A 135 -39.56 -34.59 23.57
#